data_AF-A0A2E9E7D1-F1
#
_entry.id   AF-A0A2E9E7D1-F1
#
_cell.length_a   1.000
_cell.length_b   1.000
_cell.length_c   1.000
_cell.angle_alpha   90.00
_cell.angle_beta   90.00
_cell.angle_gamma   90.00
#
_symmetry.space_group_name_H-M   'P 1'
#
loop_
_entity.id
_entity.type
_entity.pdbx_description
1 polymer ?
#
loop_
_entity_poly.entity_id
_entity_poly.type
_entity_poly.pdbx_seq_one_letter_code
_entity_poly.pdbx_strand_id
1 'polypeptide(L)' 'IKKALLPSGVIITQLNGAKAGQTVFHYHMHIIPVYEKAPFQPHANDLEDPEILASTAESIKQTLL' A
#
# COMPACT_ATOMS: atom_id res chain seq x y z
N ILE A 1 -7.77 0.56 6.28
CA ILE A 1 -7.64 0.22 4.83
C ILE A 1 -8.91 -0.44 4.28
N LYS A 2 -9.29 -1.67 4.66
CA LYS A 2 -10.49 -2.33 4.06
C LYS A 2 -11.77 -1.50 4.16
N LYS A 3 -12.06 -0.96 5.35
CA LYS A 3 -13.23 -0.10 5.60
C LYS A 3 -13.18 1.20 4.79
N ALA A 4 -12.03 1.84 4.72
CA ALA A 4 -11.85 3.16 4.09
C ALA A 4 -11.81 3.09 2.55
N LEU A 5 -11.10 2.11 2.00
CA LEU A 5 -10.75 2.08 0.57
C LEU A 5 -11.52 1.03 -0.23
N LEU A 6 -12.35 0.22 0.45
CA LEU A 6 -13.21 -0.82 -0.14
C LEU A 6 -12.55 -1.66 -1.25
N PRO A 7 -11.33 -2.18 -1.05
CA PRO A 7 -10.66 -2.93 -2.10
C PRO A 7 -11.27 -4.33 -2.25
N SER A 8 -11.19 -4.90 -3.46
CA SER A 8 -11.59 -6.28 -3.74
C SER A 8 -10.72 -7.29 -2.99
N GLY A 9 -9.45 -6.95 -2.74
CA GLY A 9 -8.50 -7.75 -1.98
C GLY A 9 -7.40 -6.91 -1.33
N VAL A 10 -6.55 -7.53 -0.52
CA VAL A 10 -5.39 -6.88 0.09
C VAL A 10 -4.19 -7.81 0.03
N ILE A 11 -3.07 -7.33 -0.53
CA ILE A 11 -1.77 -8.00 -0.43
C ILE A 11 -1.11 -7.53 0.87
N ILE A 12 -0.64 -8.49 1.67
CA ILE A 12 0.18 -8.25 2.86
C ILE A 12 1.50 -8.97 2.62
N THR A 13 2.59 -8.22 2.54
CA THR A 13 3.91 -8.80 2.24
C THR A 13 5.01 -8.07 2.99
N GLN A 14 6.08 -8.81 3.29
CA GLN A 14 7.29 -8.31 3.92
C GLN A 14 8.49 -9.00 3.27
N LEU A 15 9.48 -8.20 2.85
CA LEU A 15 10.62 -8.68 2.09
C LEU A 15 11.87 -8.70 2.96
N ASN A 16 12.54 -9.86 3.05
CA ASN A 16 13.78 -10.05 3.83
C ASN A 16 14.96 -10.32 2.91
N GLY A 17 15.88 -9.37 2.80
CA GLY A 17 17.09 -9.45 2.01
C GLY A 17 16.92 -9.02 0.55
N ALA A 18 18.02 -8.53 -0.04
CA ALA A 18 18.03 -7.97 -1.39
C ALA A 18 17.51 -8.96 -2.46
N LYS A 19 17.80 -10.26 -2.33
CA LYS A 19 17.32 -11.29 -3.28
C LYS A 19 15.82 -11.55 -3.18
N ALA A 20 15.18 -11.22 -2.05
CA ALA A 20 13.74 -11.23 -1.91
C ALA A 20 13.09 -9.91 -2.38
N GLY A 21 13.87 -8.94 -2.85
CA GLY A 21 13.39 -7.64 -3.32
C GLY A 21 13.42 -6.51 -2.28
N GLN A 22 14.01 -6.72 -1.09
CA GLN A 22 14.15 -5.65 -0.10
C GLN A 22 15.18 -4.61 -0.57
N THR A 23 14.75 -3.37 -0.78
CA THR A 23 15.62 -2.24 -1.17
C THR A 23 15.94 -1.32 0.01
N VAL A 24 15.03 -1.21 0.98
CA VAL A 24 15.22 -0.44 2.23
C VAL A 24 15.44 -1.40 3.39
N PHE A 25 16.63 -1.37 3.99
CA PHE A 25 17.01 -2.23 5.12
C PHE A 25 16.53 -1.69 6.46
N HIS A 26 15.22 -1.49 6.55
CA HIS A 26 14.43 -1.26 7.76
C HIS A 26 13.25 -2.24 7.67
N TYR A 27 12.92 -2.95 8.74
CA TYR A 27 11.71 -3.79 8.75
C TYR A 27 10.44 -2.97 8.49
N HIS A 28 9.73 -3.26 7.41
CA HIS A 28 8.45 -2.64 7.10
C HIS A 28 7.53 -3.67 6.45
N MET A 29 6.23 -3.47 6.58
CA MET A 29 5.22 -4.29 5.91
C MET A 29 4.55 -3.47 4.82
N HIS A 30 4.33 -4.09 3.67
CA HIS A 30 3.45 -3.55 2.65
C HIS A 30 2.02 -4.05 2.88
N ILE A 31 1.06 -3.12 2.86
CA ILE A 31 -0.37 -3.40 2.89
C ILE A 31 -0.98 -2.72 1.66
N ILE A 32 -1.25 -3.50 0.61
CA ILE A 32 -1.55 -2.97 -0.71
C ILE A 32 -3.00 -3.33 -1.09
N PRO A 33 -3.91 -2.35 -1.27
CA PRO A 33 -5.25 -2.61 -1.76
C PRO A 33 -5.21 -3.07 -3.22
N VAL A 34 -6.05 -4.06 -3.57
CA VAL A 34 -6.18 -4.58 -4.94
C VAL A 34 -7.63 -4.43 -5.40
N TYR A 35 -7.82 -3.99 -6.63
CA TYR A 35 -9.14 -3.76 -7.25
C TYR A 35 -9.27 -4.60 -8.52
N GLU A 36 -10.44 -5.20 -8.79
CA GLU A 36 -10.67 -6.12 -9.92
C GLU A 36 -10.17 -5.61 -11.29
N LYS A 37 -10.25 -4.30 -11.54
CA LYS A 37 -9.87 -3.69 -12.83
C LYS A 37 -8.48 -3.04 -12.82
N ALA A 38 -7.71 -3.17 -11.74
CA ALA A 38 -6.39 -2.60 -11.57
C ALA A 38 -5.41 -3.69 -11.10
N PRO A 39 -4.70 -4.38 -12.02
CA PRO A 39 -3.76 -5.41 -11.63
C PRO A 39 -2.61 -4.81 -10.81
N PHE A 40 -2.20 -5.54 -9.77
CA PHE A 40 -1.09 -5.15 -8.92
C PHE A 40 0.21 -5.01 -9.74
N GLN A 41 0.92 -3.90 -9.56
CA GLN A 41 2.28 -3.69 -10.09
C GLN A 41 3.26 -3.56 -8.90
N PRO A 42 4.32 -4.40 -8.84
CA PRO A 42 5.32 -4.28 -7.80
C PRO A 42 6.19 -3.03 -8.03
N HIS A 43 6.42 -2.25 -6.98
CA HIS A 43 7.32 -1.09 -6.95
C HIS A 43 7.07 -0.06 -8.08
N ALA A 44 6.15 0.87 -7.85
CA ALA A 44 5.97 2.03 -8.72
C ALA A 44 7.14 3.02 -8.57
N ASN A 45 7.58 3.62 -9.67
CA ASN A 45 8.62 4.67 -9.69
C ASN A 45 8.03 6.09 -9.79
N ASP A 46 6.70 6.19 -9.86
CA ASP A 46 6.01 7.48 -9.98
C ASP A 46 5.67 8.02 -8.58
N LEU A 47 5.94 9.31 -8.39
CA LEU A 47 5.53 10.03 -7.19
C LEU A 47 4.05 10.42 -7.34
N GLU A 48 3.24 10.09 -6.34
CA GLU A 48 1.87 10.56 -6.24
C GLU A 48 1.81 11.99 -5.67
N ASP A 49 0.73 12.70 -5.98
CA ASP A 49 0.46 14.01 -5.40
C ASP A 49 0.36 13.93 -3.86
N PRO A 50 1.14 14.73 -3.11
CA PRO A 50 1.06 14.79 -1.65
C PRO A 50 -0.34 15.06 -1.09
N GLU A 51 -1.19 15.84 -1.79
CA GLU A 51 -2.54 16.14 -1.34
C GLU A 51 -3.45 14.91 -1.42
N ILE A 52 -3.30 14.11 -2.48
CA ILE A 52 -4.02 12.84 -2.64
C ILE A 52 -3.60 11.85 -1.54
N LEU A 53 -2.29 11.79 -1.25
CA LEU A 53 -1.76 10.95 -0.17
C LEU A 53 -2.31 11.35 1.20
N ALA A 54 -2.35 12.66 1.49
CA ALA A 54 -2.87 13.18 2.76
C ALA A 54 -4.36 12.86 2.94
N SER A 55 -5.17 13.09 1.90
CA SER A 55 -6.61 12.77 1.89
C SER A 55 -6.87 11.25 2.08
N THR A 56 -6.07 10.42 1.42
CA THR A 56 -6.14 8.96 1.55
C THR A 56 -5.80 8.51 2.97
N ALA A 57 -4.74 9.08 3.56
CA ALA A 57 -4.34 8.77 4.93
C ALA A 57 -5.42 9.15 5.95
N GLU A 58 -6.03 10.33 5.79
CA GLU A 58 -7.12 10.79 6.65
C GLU A 58 -8.35 9.87 6.53
N SER A 59 -8.71 9.46 5.31
CA SER A 59 -9.79 8.48 5.09
C SER A 59 -9.51 7.15 5.81
N ILE A 60 -8.27 6.67 5.79
CA ILE A 60 -7.88 5.45 6.53
C ILE A 60 -8.03 5.68 8.04
N LYS A 61 -7.50 6.79 8.55
CA LYS A 61 -7.47 7.15 9.97
C LYS A 61 -8.88 7.24 10.56
N GLN A 62 -9.83 7.85 9.86
CA GLN A 62 -11.23 7.98 10.32
C GLN A 62 -11.96 6.64 10.49
N THR A 63 -11.46 5.57 9.86
CA THR A 63 -12.04 4.23 9.99
C THR A 63 -11.38 3.36 11.05
N LEU A 64 -10.36 3.89 11.75
CA LEU A 64 -9.78 3.27 12.92
C LEU A 64 -10.76 3.44 14.08
N LEU A 65 -11.35 2.34 14.52
CA LEU A 65 -12.11 2.23 15.76
C LEU A 65 -11.19 1.68 16.84
#